data_AF-Q2U7V0-F1
#
_entry.id   AF-Q2U7V0-F1
#
_cell.length_a   1.000
_cell.length_b   1.000
_cell.length_c   1.000
_cell.angle_alpha   90.00
_cell.angle_beta   90.00
_cell.angle_gamma   90.00
#
_symmetry.space_group_name_H-M   'P 1'
#
loop_
_entity.id
_entity.type
_entity.pdbx_description
1 polymer ?
#
loop_
_entity_poly.entity_id
_entity_poly.type
_entity_poly.pdbx_seq_one_letter_code
_entity_poly.pdbx_strand_id
1 'polypeptide(L)'
;MISGNPGLIGYYHTFLSVLSDRLNTQSAQRTRKNHAFQIYGHSLGGFELTKTPGPKPRYYDLEEQICFVQNKLNDFLTSSSNASNGVPSPKPKVILIGHSVGSYIAMEILRRHRERSTSGTSPSVDFDIIGGVMLFPTVVDIARSPSGQKLTRMLSFIPQLAVVVGFLVRILTVLLPGSLLRSLIRFYMGSPRDNMVETTAAFLESGYGVQQALHMAADEMQTITSDKWSDDVWGMSDVKDPVTRLFFYFGRNDHWVAEQTRDEIIELRGRTESGPKMVVCEEGLPHAFVLSEFFSLFSFEEALEVGFANVGGL
;
A
#
# COMPACT_ATOMS: atom_id res chain seq x y z
N MET A 1 -3.25 6.16 2.44
CA MET A 1 -2.12 5.41 1.87
C MET A 1 -1.85 4.18 2.72
N ILE A 2 -1.78 3.01 2.09
CA ILE A 2 -1.48 1.71 2.69
C ILE A 2 -0.19 1.22 2.03
N SER A 3 0.87 1.10 2.83
CA SER A 3 2.21 0.72 2.35
C SER A 3 2.28 -0.73 1.92
N GLY A 4 3.29 -1.04 1.11
CA GLY A 4 3.72 -2.43 0.86
C GLY A 4 4.54 -3.00 2.02
N ASN A 5 5.14 -4.16 1.81
CA ASN A 5 6.06 -4.79 2.75
C ASN A 5 7.53 -4.49 2.34
N PRO A 6 8.40 -3.95 3.23
CA PRO A 6 8.18 -3.59 4.64
C PRO A 6 7.23 -2.40 4.83
N GLY A 7 6.34 -2.54 5.83
CA GLY A 7 5.19 -1.68 6.10
C GLY A 7 5.48 -0.30 6.68
N LEU A 8 6.56 0.36 6.29
CA LEU A 8 6.94 1.66 6.84
C LEU A 8 6.44 2.82 5.98
N ILE A 9 5.64 3.71 6.58
CA ILE A 9 5.14 4.89 5.86
C ILE A 9 6.24 5.89 5.48
N GLY A 10 7.39 5.85 6.18
CA GLY A 10 8.54 6.72 5.91
C GLY A 10 9.03 6.64 4.47
N TYR A 11 8.93 5.46 3.84
CA TYR A 11 9.27 5.28 2.43
C TYR A 11 8.37 6.08 1.47
N TYR A 12 7.16 6.43 1.90
CA TYR A 12 6.19 7.12 1.05
C TYR A 12 6.22 8.63 1.22
N HIS A 13 7.07 9.18 2.10
CA HIS A 13 7.08 10.61 2.41
C HIS A 13 7.17 11.46 1.13
N THR A 14 8.18 11.22 0.28
CA THR A 14 8.36 11.99 -0.95
C THR A 14 7.16 11.88 -1.89
N PHE A 15 6.62 10.67 -2.06
CA PHE A 15 5.43 10.44 -2.88
C PHE A 15 4.21 11.21 -2.36
N LEU A 16 3.97 11.17 -1.04
CA LEU A 16 2.85 11.85 -0.40
C LEU A 16 3.01 13.38 -0.42
N SER A 17 4.24 13.90 -0.30
CA SER A 17 4.53 15.32 -0.46
C SER A 17 4.19 15.82 -1.86
N VAL A 18 4.66 15.10 -2.90
CA VAL A 18 4.34 15.44 -4.30
C VAL A 18 2.83 15.37 -4.54
N LEU A 19 2.17 14.32 -4.05
CA LEU A 19 0.72 14.18 -4.15
C LEU A 19 -0.01 15.36 -3.49
N SER A 20 0.38 15.74 -2.28
CA SER A 20 -0.18 16.89 -1.56
C SER A 20 -0.05 18.18 -2.36
N ASP A 21 1.14 18.48 -2.88
CA ASP A 21 1.40 19.71 -3.64
C ASP A 21 0.56 19.78 -4.92
N ARG A 22 0.38 18.65 -5.61
CA ARG A 22 -0.45 18.55 -6.81
C ARG A 22 -1.93 18.75 -6.51
N LEU A 23 -2.47 18.06 -5.50
CA LEU A 23 -3.85 18.23 -5.07
C LEU A 23 -4.16 19.68 -4.70
N ASN A 24 -3.24 20.35 -3.99
CA ASN A 24 -3.38 21.76 -3.63
C ASN A 24 -3.32 22.70 -4.85
N THR A 25 -2.38 22.45 -5.77
CA THR A 25 -2.21 23.26 -6.99
C THR A 25 -3.43 23.17 -7.89
N GLN A 26 -3.98 21.97 -8.11
CA GLN A 26 -5.16 21.78 -8.94
C GLN A 26 -6.42 22.36 -8.29
N SER A 27 -6.59 22.21 -6.97
CA SER A 27 -7.69 22.85 -6.23
C SER A 27 -7.65 24.38 -6.37
N ALA A 28 -6.46 24.99 -6.38
CA ALA A 28 -6.32 26.44 -6.58
C ALA A 28 -6.68 26.90 -8.01
N GLN A 29 -6.50 26.05 -9.02
CA GLN A 29 -6.79 26.36 -10.43
C GLN A 29 -8.27 26.19 -10.79
N ARG A 30 -9.00 25.28 -10.15
CA ARG A 30 -10.43 25.00 -10.43
C ARG A 30 -11.35 25.91 -9.60
N THR A 31 -11.76 27.04 -10.19
CA THR A 31 -12.61 28.10 -9.60
C THR A 31 -14.05 27.72 -9.19
N ARG A 32 -14.48 26.45 -9.28
CA ARG A 32 -15.91 26.08 -9.09
C ARG A 32 -16.26 25.22 -7.87
N LYS A 33 -15.32 24.48 -7.28
CA LYS A 33 -15.53 23.73 -6.01
C LYS A 33 -14.18 23.54 -5.29
N ASN A 34 -14.00 24.17 -4.13
CA ASN A 34 -12.86 23.90 -3.26
C ASN A 34 -13.06 22.52 -2.60
N HIS A 35 -12.42 21.49 -3.13
CA HIS A 35 -12.26 20.23 -2.40
C HIS A 35 -11.00 20.34 -1.53
N ALA A 36 -11.18 20.23 -0.22
CA ALA A 36 -10.07 20.11 0.72
C ALA A 36 -9.67 18.64 0.83
N PHE A 37 -8.44 18.31 0.44
CA PHE A 37 -7.90 16.97 0.56
C PHE A 37 -7.13 16.81 1.87
N GLN A 38 -7.31 15.67 2.52
CA GLN A 38 -6.49 15.26 3.65
C GLN A 38 -5.82 13.94 3.30
N ILE A 39 -4.49 13.91 3.39
CA ILE A 39 -3.71 12.70 3.15
C ILE A 39 -3.41 12.05 4.48
N TYR A 40 -3.87 10.81 4.64
CA TYR A 40 -3.58 9.98 5.81
C TYR A 40 -2.79 8.73 5.41
N GLY A 41 -1.73 8.45 6.15
CA GLY A 41 -0.87 7.30 5.97
C GLY A 41 -0.18 6.95 7.29
N HIS A 42 0.01 5.65 7.51
CA HIS A 42 0.58 5.11 8.74
C HIS A 42 1.31 3.80 8.42
N SER A 43 2.38 3.50 9.18
CA SER A 43 3.08 2.22 9.07
C SER A 43 2.16 1.07 9.46
N LEU A 44 2.33 -0.10 8.86
CA LEU A 44 1.62 -1.32 9.25
C LEU A 44 2.01 -1.77 10.67
N GLY A 45 1.18 -2.62 11.30
CA GLY A 45 1.44 -3.14 12.64
C GLY A 45 2.72 -3.98 12.69
N GLY A 46 3.48 -3.91 13.78
CA GLY A 46 4.73 -4.66 13.93
C GLY A 46 5.95 -4.02 13.25
N PHE A 47 5.78 -2.83 12.64
CA PHE A 47 6.86 -2.02 12.07
C PHE A 47 7.24 -0.84 12.97
N GLU A 48 7.06 -0.97 14.28
CA GLU A 48 7.52 0.03 15.25
C GLU A 48 9.05 0.13 15.21
N LEU A 49 9.56 1.36 15.16
CA LEU A 49 11.00 1.64 15.05
C LEU A 49 11.72 1.61 16.41
N THR A 50 11.17 0.90 17.40
CA THR A 50 11.78 0.76 18.73
C THR A 50 12.99 -0.18 18.64
N LYS A 51 14.14 0.29 19.14
CA LYS A 51 15.40 -0.49 19.13
C LYS A 51 15.39 -1.62 20.16
N THR A 52 14.70 -1.41 21.28
CA THR A 52 14.60 -2.39 22.37
C THR A 52 13.39 -3.28 22.14
N PRO A 53 13.58 -4.57 21.86
CA PRO A 53 12.47 -5.49 21.69
C PRO A 53 11.72 -5.68 23.02
N GLY A 54 10.39 -5.70 22.97
CA GLY A 54 9.56 -6.08 24.12
C GLY A 54 9.76 -7.55 24.52
N PRO A 55 9.21 -7.99 25.66
CA PRO A 55 9.44 -9.34 26.20
C PRO A 55 8.93 -10.48 25.29
N LYS A 56 7.97 -10.21 24.40
CA LYS A 56 7.54 -11.14 23.35
C LYS A 56 7.31 -10.37 22.04
N PRO A 57 7.88 -10.80 20.91
CA PRO A 57 7.50 -10.25 19.62
C PRO A 57 6.03 -10.59 19.34
N ARG A 58 5.25 -9.58 18.96
CA ARG A 58 3.97 -9.78 18.31
C ARG A 58 4.19 -9.53 16.82
N TYR A 59 3.98 -10.58 16.02
CA TYR A 59 3.92 -10.44 14.58
C TYR A 59 2.47 -10.32 14.13
N TYR A 60 2.27 -9.65 13.01
CA TYR A 60 0.98 -9.42 12.39
C TYR A 60 0.94 -10.16 11.05
N ASP A 61 0.04 -11.10 10.90
CA ASP A 61 -0.27 -11.73 9.61
C ASP A 61 -1.09 -10.79 8.71
N LEU A 62 -1.40 -11.21 7.48
CA LEU A 62 -2.10 -10.34 6.53
C LEU A 62 -3.52 -9.98 6.99
N GLU A 63 -4.23 -10.90 7.64
CA GLU A 63 -5.58 -10.67 8.17
C GLU A 63 -5.56 -9.68 9.33
N GLU A 64 -4.60 -9.82 10.24
CA GLU A 64 -4.36 -8.88 11.32
C GLU A 64 -3.99 -7.49 10.78
N GLN A 65 -3.20 -7.40 9.69
CA GLN A 65 -2.91 -6.11 9.05
C GLN A 65 -4.15 -5.46 8.44
N ILE A 66 -5.04 -6.24 7.81
CA ILE A 66 -6.31 -5.71 7.29
C ILE A 66 -7.14 -5.13 8.42
N CYS A 67 -7.31 -5.86 9.52
CA CYS A 67 -8.01 -5.39 10.70
C CYS A 67 -7.36 -4.14 11.30
N PHE A 68 -6.03 -4.13 11.39
CA PHE A 68 -5.25 -3.02 11.92
C PHE A 68 -5.44 -1.74 11.08
N VAL A 69 -5.31 -1.82 9.76
CA VAL A 69 -5.50 -0.68 8.85
C VAL A 69 -6.95 -0.19 8.87
N GLN A 70 -7.93 -1.10 8.90
CA GLN A 70 -9.34 -0.73 9.04
C GLN A 70 -9.60 0.05 10.34
N ASN A 71 -9.03 -0.39 11.47
CA ASN A 71 -9.17 0.30 12.75
C ASN A 71 -8.51 1.69 12.70
N LYS A 72 -7.31 1.80 12.12
CA LYS A 72 -6.63 3.09 11.94
C LYS A 72 -7.40 4.08 11.07
N LEU A 73 -8.10 3.59 10.05
CA LEU A 73 -9.01 4.42 9.24
C LEU A 73 -10.20 4.89 10.07
N ASN A 74 -10.84 4.00 10.83
CA ASN A 74 -11.98 4.33 11.68
C ASN A 74 -11.60 5.36 12.77
N ASP A 75 -10.45 5.19 13.42
CA ASP A 75 -9.94 6.11 14.43
C ASP A 75 -9.70 7.51 13.86
N PHE A 76 -9.11 7.59 12.66
CA PHE A 76 -8.84 8.85 11.96
C PHE A 76 -10.14 9.59 11.60
N LEU A 77 -11.12 8.87 11.05
CA LEU A 77 -12.40 9.45 10.68
C LEU A 77 -13.22 9.88 11.91
N THR A 78 -13.20 9.10 12.98
CA THR A 78 -13.87 9.45 14.25
C THR A 78 -13.26 10.69 14.89
N SER A 79 -11.93 10.78 14.91
CA SER A 79 -11.21 11.93 15.45
C SER A 79 -11.51 13.21 14.66
N SER A 80 -11.65 13.08 13.34
CA SER A 80 -11.99 14.19 12.45
C SER A 80 -13.42 14.69 12.67
N SER A 81 -14.38 13.78 12.88
CA SER A 81 -15.78 14.12 13.19
C SER A 81 -15.96 14.76 14.57
N ASN A 82 -15.16 14.37 15.57
CA ASN A 82 -15.22 14.98 16.90
C ASN A 82 -14.67 16.41 16.92
N ALA A 83 -13.75 16.75 16.01
CA ALA A 83 -13.19 18.09 15.92
C ALA A 83 -14.15 19.15 15.35
N SER A 84 -15.28 18.75 14.75
CA SER A 84 -16.22 19.68 14.09
C SER A 84 -17.30 20.31 15.01
N ASN A 85 -17.11 20.27 16.35
CA ASN A 85 -17.89 21.03 17.35
C ASN A 85 -19.44 21.02 17.15
N GLY A 86 -20.01 19.86 16.79
CA GLY A 86 -21.47 19.69 16.68
C GLY A 86 -22.11 20.26 15.42
N VAL A 87 -21.34 20.76 14.44
CA VAL A 87 -21.87 21.04 13.09
C VAL A 87 -21.96 19.71 12.33
N PRO A 88 -23.10 19.39 11.68
CA PRO A 88 -23.20 18.21 10.82
C PRO A 88 -22.18 18.30 9.69
N SER A 89 -21.10 17.53 9.79
CA SER A 89 -20.15 17.39 8.70
C SER A 89 -20.74 16.46 7.64
N PRO A 90 -20.55 16.77 6.35
CA PRO A 90 -20.96 15.85 5.30
C PRO A 90 -20.22 14.52 5.46
N LYS A 91 -20.89 13.43 5.07
CA LYS A 91 -20.33 12.07 5.09
C LYS A 91 -18.94 12.06 4.43
N PRO A 92 -17.87 11.61 5.14
CA PRO A 92 -16.53 11.60 4.58
C PRO A 92 -16.43 10.73 3.33
N LYS A 93 -15.72 11.25 2.32
CA LYS A 93 -15.39 10.50 1.09
C LYS A 93 -13.94 10.07 1.13
N VAL A 94 -13.71 8.77 0.99
CA VAL A 94 -12.40 8.14 1.14
C VAL A 94 -11.91 7.61 -0.21
N ILE A 95 -10.66 7.92 -0.53
CA ILE A 95 -9.91 7.29 -1.63
C ILE A 95 -8.82 6.42 -0.99
N LEU A 96 -8.87 5.13 -1.25
CA LEU A 96 -7.83 4.20 -0.80
C LEU A 96 -6.66 4.26 -1.79
N ILE A 97 -5.43 4.33 -1.27
CA ILE A 97 -4.23 4.20 -2.09
C ILE A 97 -3.43 3.07 -1.47
N GLY A 98 -3.18 2.01 -2.25
CA GLY A 98 -2.40 0.85 -1.83
C GLY A 98 -1.18 0.67 -2.72
N HIS A 99 -0.06 0.24 -2.15
CA HIS A 99 1.11 -0.21 -2.91
C HIS A 99 1.41 -1.67 -2.62
N SER A 100 1.70 -2.49 -3.63
CA SER A 100 2.06 -3.90 -3.45
C SER A 100 0.97 -4.62 -2.64
N VAL A 101 1.31 -5.32 -1.55
CA VAL A 101 0.36 -5.93 -0.61
C VAL A 101 -0.64 -4.93 -0.03
N GLY A 102 -0.28 -3.65 0.09
CA GLY A 102 -1.19 -2.59 0.49
C GLY A 102 -2.38 -2.42 -0.46
N SER A 103 -2.26 -2.81 -1.74
CA SER A 103 -3.37 -2.87 -2.69
C SER A 103 -4.35 -3.99 -2.36
N TYR A 104 -3.84 -5.17 -1.96
CA TYR A 104 -4.67 -6.28 -1.49
C TYR A 104 -5.43 -5.88 -0.21
N ILE A 105 -4.75 -5.24 0.74
CA ILE A 105 -5.36 -4.72 1.96
C ILE A 105 -6.45 -3.68 1.63
N ALA A 106 -6.19 -2.77 0.68
CA ALA A 106 -7.17 -1.78 0.23
C ALA A 106 -8.43 -2.44 -0.36
N MET A 107 -8.27 -3.47 -1.19
CA MET A 107 -9.38 -4.21 -1.77
C MET A 107 -10.18 -5.00 -0.72
N GLU A 108 -9.51 -5.58 0.29
CA GLU A 108 -10.20 -6.21 1.42
C GLU A 108 -11.02 -5.21 2.23
N ILE A 109 -10.48 -4.02 2.50
CA ILE A 109 -11.23 -2.95 3.19
C ILE A 109 -12.46 -2.54 2.38
N LEU A 110 -12.33 -2.39 1.05
CA LEU A 110 -13.45 -2.09 0.17
C LEU A 110 -14.52 -3.18 0.21
N ARG A 111 -14.13 -4.45 0.06
CA ARG A 111 -15.03 -5.61 0.13
C ARG A 111 -15.82 -5.61 1.45
N ARG A 112 -15.12 -5.55 2.59
CA ARG A 112 -15.75 -5.56 3.93
C ARG A 112 -16.63 -4.34 4.18
N HIS A 113 -16.25 -3.18 3.64
CA HIS A 113 -17.06 -1.96 3.74
C HIS A 113 -18.41 -2.12 3.02
N ARG A 114 -18.42 -2.76 1.84
CA ARG A 114 -19.67 -3.01 1.11
C ARG A 114 -20.53 -4.09 1.74
N GLU A 115 -19.93 -5.18 2.21
CA GLU A 115 -20.65 -6.23 2.92
C GLU A 115 -21.40 -5.69 4.14
N ARG A 116 -20.79 -4.75 4.88
CA ARG A 116 -21.46 -4.06 5.99
C ARG A 116 -22.59 -3.14 5.52
N SER A 117 -22.41 -2.49 4.38
CA SER A 117 -23.42 -1.58 3.82
C SER A 117 -24.65 -2.35 3.31
N THR A 118 -24.46 -3.55 2.76
CA THR A 118 -25.56 -4.41 2.27
C THR A 118 -26.24 -5.19 3.40
N SER A 119 -25.54 -5.52 4.48
CA SER A 119 -26.11 -6.26 5.62
C SER A 119 -27.03 -5.44 6.52
N GLY A 120 -27.20 -4.13 6.25
CA GLY A 120 -28.03 -3.23 7.07
C GLY A 120 -27.51 -3.02 8.49
N THR A 121 -26.27 -3.44 8.77
CA THR A 121 -25.63 -3.24 10.07
C THR A 121 -25.08 -1.83 10.12
N SER A 122 -25.57 -1.00 11.05
CA SER A 122 -25.07 0.36 11.24
C SER A 122 -23.55 0.32 11.47
N PRO A 123 -22.73 0.95 10.61
CA PRO A 123 -21.29 0.95 10.80
C PRO A 123 -20.92 1.78 12.03
N SER A 124 -19.79 1.45 12.67
CA SER A 124 -19.24 2.25 13.76
C SER A 124 -18.84 3.67 13.32
N VAL A 125 -18.52 3.82 12.03
CA VAL A 125 -18.17 5.09 11.39
C VAL A 125 -18.82 5.12 10.00
N ASP A 126 -19.61 6.15 9.72
CA ASP A 126 -20.25 6.33 8.42
C ASP A 126 -19.35 7.13 7.46
N PHE A 127 -18.95 6.51 6.35
CA PHE A 127 -18.14 7.12 5.28
C PHE A 127 -18.36 6.39 3.96
N ASP A 128 -18.00 6.99 2.82
CA ASP A 128 -18.09 6.37 1.50
C ASP A 128 -16.69 6.13 0.93
N ILE A 129 -16.43 4.92 0.42
CA ILE A 129 -15.23 4.66 -0.40
C ILE A 129 -15.57 4.97 -1.86
N ILE A 130 -15.16 6.14 -2.32
CA ILE A 130 -15.46 6.64 -3.67
C ILE A 130 -14.40 6.24 -4.70
N GLY A 131 -13.20 5.85 -4.24
CA GLY A 131 -12.07 5.63 -5.11
C GLY A 131 -11.02 4.67 -4.55
N GLY A 132 -10.25 4.07 -5.44
CA GLY A 132 -9.08 3.25 -5.11
C GLY A 132 -7.96 3.37 -6.14
N VAL A 133 -6.73 3.58 -5.68
CA VAL A 133 -5.52 3.67 -6.50
C VAL A 133 -4.56 2.57 -6.05
N MET A 134 -4.35 1.59 -6.92
CA MET A 134 -3.58 0.37 -6.64
C MET A 134 -2.27 0.41 -7.41
N LEU A 135 -1.17 0.65 -6.70
CA LEU A 135 0.17 0.87 -7.26
C LEU A 135 0.99 -0.41 -7.17
N PHE A 136 1.49 -0.89 -8.30
CA PHE A 136 2.24 -2.15 -8.42
C PHE A 136 1.55 -3.29 -7.65
N PRO A 137 0.28 -3.58 -7.97
CA PRO A 137 -0.62 -4.30 -7.08
C PRO A 137 -0.36 -5.81 -7.08
N THR A 138 -0.15 -6.38 -5.88
CA THR A 138 -0.03 -7.83 -5.67
C THR A 138 -1.36 -8.39 -5.16
N VAL A 139 -2.38 -8.38 -6.00
CA VAL A 139 -3.77 -8.69 -5.60
C VAL A 139 -4.21 -10.12 -5.91
N VAL A 140 -3.41 -10.84 -6.71
CA VAL A 140 -3.62 -12.22 -7.16
C VAL A 140 -2.24 -12.86 -7.39
N ASP A 141 -2.12 -14.15 -7.08
CA ASP A 141 -1.04 -15.07 -7.43
C ASP A 141 0.39 -14.57 -7.11
N ILE A 142 0.58 -13.93 -5.96
CA ILE A 142 1.90 -13.35 -5.60
C ILE A 142 3.00 -14.42 -5.58
N ALA A 143 2.68 -15.65 -5.16
CA ALA A 143 3.62 -16.78 -5.13
C ALA A 143 4.07 -17.24 -6.52
N ARG A 144 3.30 -16.95 -7.59
CA ARG A 144 3.68 -17.26 -8.97
C ARG A 144 4.64 -16.23 -9.57
N SER A 145 4.79 -15.06 -8.95
CA SER A 145 5.75 -14.05 -9.39
C SER A 145 7.21 -14.53 -9.28
N PRO A 146 8.15 -13.96 -10.06
CA PRO A 146 9.56 -14.31 -9.96
C PRO A 146 10.15 -14.21 -8.54
N SER A 147 9.80 -13.17 -7.79
CA SER A 147 10.21 -12.97 -6.40
C SER A 147 9.47 -13.90 -5.44
N GLY A 148 8.17 -14.11 -5.64
CA GLY A 148 7.36 -15.04 -4.85
C GLY A 148 7.85 -16.50 -4.95
N GLN A 149 8.26 -16.94 -6.13
CA GLN A 149 8.86 -18.28 -6.31
C GLN A 149 10.20 -18.41 -5.60
N LYS A 150 11.06 -17.38 -5.66
CA LYS A 150 12.36 -17.37 -4.94
C LYS A 150 12.15 -17.41 -3.43
N LEU A 151 11.24 -16.58 -2.91
CA LEU A 151 10.93 -16.52 -1.49
C LEU A 151 10.32 -17.83 -0.99
N THR A 152 9.32 -18.37 -1.70
CA THR A 152 8.70 -19.67 -1.38
C THR A 152 9.75 -20.78 -1.31
N ARG A 153 10.70 -20.79 -2.26
CA ARG A 153 11.83 -21.72 -2.24
C ARG A 153 12.72 -21.53 -1.01
N MET A 154 13.08 -20.29 -0.66
CA MET A 154 13.90 -20.00 0.53
C MET A 154 13.19 -20.41 1.82
N LEU A 155 11.90 -20.10 1.96
CA LEU A 155 11.06 -20.51 3.10
C LEU A 155 11.00 -22.03 3.22
N SER A 156 10.99 -22.77 2.10
CA SER A 156 11.00 -24.24 2.11
C SER A 156 12.33 -24.83 2.56
N PHE A 157 13.46 -24.20 2.21
CA PHE A 157 14.80 -24.70 2.55
C PHE A 157 15.28 -24.28 3.94
N ILE A 158 14.82 -23.13 4.45
CA ILE A 158 15.27 -22.55 5.71
C ILE A 158 14.07 -22.45 6.65
N PRO A 159 13.83 -23.47 7.49
CA PRO A 159 12.84 -23.38 8.56
C PRO A 159 13.11 -22.14 9.41
N GLN A 160 12.06 -21.40 9.77
CA GLN A 160 12.17 -20.19 10.57
C GLN A 160 13.08 -19.10 9.96
N LEU A 161 13.05 -18.94 8.62
CA LEU A 161 13.80 -17.90 7.88
C LEU A 161 13.76 -16.52 8.55
N ALA A 162 12.59 -16.09 9.04
CA ALA A 162 12.43 -14.82 9.75
C ALA A 162 13.36 -14.69 10.97
N VAL A 163 13.46 -15.74 11.79
CA VAL A 163 14.32 -15.75 12.99
C VAL A 163 15.79 -15.71 12.60
N VAL A 164 16.18 -16.51 11.60
CA VAL A 164 17.57 -16.57 11.11
C VAL A 164 18.03 -15.22 10.58
N VAL A 165 17.25 -14.62 9.66
CA VAL A 165 17.60 -13.32 9.07
C VAL A 165 17.56 -12.21 10.13
N GLY A 166 16.57 -12.20 11.01
CA GLY A 166 16.50 -11.24 12.12
C GLY A 166 17.72 -11.31 13.04
N PHE A 167 18.22 -12.50 13.35
CA PHE A 167 19.45 -12.70 14.11
C PHE A 167 20.68 -12.16 13.38
N LEU A 168 20.82 -12.46 12.09
CA LEU A 168 21.93 -11.96 11.27
C LEU A 168 21.93 -10.44 11.14
N VAL A 169 20.76 -9.83 10.92
CA VAL A 169 20.64 -8.37 10.87
C VAL A 169 20.97 -7.75 12.23
N ARG A 170 20.59 -8.38 13.34
CA ARG A 170 20.97 -7.89 14.67
C ARG A 170 22.47 -7.94 14.90
N ILE A 171 23.16 -8.99 14.46
CA ILE A 171 24.64 -9.03 14.49
C ILE A 171 25.20 -7.88 13.66
N LEU A 172 24.69 -7.71 12.44
CA LEU A 172 25.12 -6.67 11.52
C LEU A 172 24.99 -5.26 12.14
N THR A 173 23.84 -4.95 12.74
CA THR A 173 23.56 -3.62 13.31
C THR A 173 24.28 -3.36 14.64
N VAL A 174 24.67 -4.41 15.38
CA VAL A 174 25.50 -4.28 16.58
C VAL A 174 26.98 -4.07 16.23
N LEU A 175 27.47 -4.73 15.17
CA LEU A 175 28.88 -4.68 14.79
C LEU A 175 29.24 -3.46 13.93
N LEU A 176 28.31 -2.98 13.10
CA LEU A 176 28.57 -1.86 12.20
C LEU A 176 28.28 -0.50 12.85
N PRO A 177 29.21 0.47 12.76
CA PRO A 177 28.90 1.86 13.07
C PRO A 177 27.76 2.40 12.20
N GLY A 178 26.89 3.25 12.78
CA GLY A 178 25.70 3.75 12.10
C GLY A 178 25.99 4.53 10.79
N SER A 179 27.16 5.14 10.65
CA SER A 179 27.61 5.79 9.42
C SER A 179 27.93 4.77 8.32
N LEU A 180 28.59 3.66 8.67
CA LEU A 180 28.91 2.58 7.74
C LEU A 180 27.64 1.85 7.30
N LEU A 181 26.71 1.59 8.22
CA LEU A 181 25.40 1.02 7.89
C LEU A 181 24.67 1.88 6.85
N ARG A 182 24.57 3.19 7.07
CA ARG A 182 23.96 4.13 6.10
C ARG A 182 24.69 4.15 4.77
N SER A 183 26.03 4.08 4.77
CA SER A 183 26.82 4.01 3.55
C SER A 183 26.52 2.73 2.76
N LEU A 184 26.39 1.58 3.43
CA LEU A 184 26.03 0.31 2.79
C LEU A 184 24.61 0.33 2.23
N ILE A 185 23.66 0.89 3.00
CA ILE A 185 22.28 1.08 2.55
C ILE A 185 22.26 1.94 1.28
N ARG A 186 22.95 3.09 1.29
CA ARG A 186 23.04 3.97 0.12
C ARG A 186 23.61 3.26 -1.10
N PHE A 187 24.70 2.52 -0.91
CA PHE A 187 25.33 1.77 -1.99
C PHE A 187 24.39 0.72 -2.58
N TYR A 188 23.74 -0.09 -1.72
CA TYR A 188 22.85 -1.17 -2.15
C TYR A 188 21.58 -0.65 -2.83
N MET A 189 21.02 0.45 -2.33
CA MET A 189 19.80 1.05 -2.87
C MET A 189 20.05 1.95 -4.09
N GLY A 190 21.30 2.11 -4.54
CA GLY A 190 21.62 2.92 -5.71
C GLY A 190 21.48 4.42 -5.47
N SER A 191 22.05 4.92 -4.36
CA SER A 191 22.04 6.34 -3.97
C SER A 191 20.65 6.93 -3.75
N PRO A 192 19.79 6.38 -2.87
CA PRO A 192 18.47 6.93 -2.62
C PRO A 192 18.54 8.26 -1.84
N ARG A 193 17.41 8.97 -1.77
CA ARG A 193 17.25 10.15 -0.90
C ARG A 193 17.49 9.82 0.58
N ASP A 194 17.97 10.80 1.34
CA ASP A 194 18.36 10.61 2.75
C ASP A 194 17.23 10.08 3.65
N ASN A 195 15.99 10.53 3.44
CA ASN A 195 14.85 10.04 4.22
C ASN A 195 14.62 8.52 4.04
N MET A 196 14.94 7.98 2.86
CA MET A 196 14.83 6.53 2.58
C MET A 196 15.93 5.77 3.30
N VAL A 197 17.16 6.31 3.28
CA VAL A 197 18.31 5.73 4.00
C VAL A 197 18.02 5.66 5.50
N GLU A 198 17.49 6.74 6.07
CA GLU A 198 17.13 6.78 7.50
C GLU A 198 15.98 5.82 7.82
N THR A 199 14.98 5.71 6.93
CA THR A 199 13.87 4.76 7.10
C THR A 199 14.39 3.31 7.08
N THR A 200 15.27 2.96 6.15
CA THR A 200 15.87 1.63 6.07
C THR A 200 16.83 1.36 7.24
N ALA A 201 17.61 2.34 7.67
CA ALA A 201 18.48 2.19 8.83
C ALA A 201 17.65 1.94 10.10
N ALA A 202 16.60 2.73 10.33
CA ALA A 202 15.70 2.54 11.46
C ALA A 202 14.96 1.19 11.40
N PHE A 203 14.59 0.73 10.20
CA PHE A 203 14.01 -0.58 9.99
C PHE A 203 14.95 -1.72 10.40
N LEU A 204 16.20 -1.69 9.95
CA LEU A 204 17.20 -2.70 10.28
C LEU A 204 17.60 -2.66 11.76
N GLU A 205 17.63 -1.47 12.36
CA GLU A 205 17.90 -1.26 13.78
C GLU A 205 16.69 -1.56 14.69
N SER A 206 15.50 -1.76 14.12
CA SER A 206 14.29 -2.06 14.89
C SER A 206 14.37 -3.44 15.56
N GLY A 207 13.67 -3.61 16.69
CA GLY A 207 13.73 -4.84 17.46
C GLY A 207 13.24 -6.07 16.70
N TYR A 208 12.20 -5.90 15.87
CA TYR A 208 11.50 -7.00 15.20
C TYR A 208 11.04 -6.72 13.76
N GLY A 209 11.35 -5.56 13.19
CA GLY A 209 10.80 -5.17 11.88
C GLY A 209 11.17 -6.13 10.75
N VAL A 210 12.41 -6.64 10.74
CA VAL A 210 12.85 -7.63 9.72
C VAL A 210 12.10 -8.94 9.86
N GLN A 211 11.92 -9.43 11.08
CA GLN A 211 11.13 -10.64 11.33
C GLN A 211 9.66 -10.44 10.97
N GLN A 212 9.08 -9.27 11.29
CA GLN A 212 7.73 -8.91 10.89
C GLN A 212 7.58 -8.90 9.36
N ALA A 213 8.52 -8.28 8.64
CA ALA A 213 8.50 -8.24 7.18
C ALA A 213 8.52 -9.65 6.56
N LEU A 214 9.38 -10.53 7.07
CA LEU A 214 9.50 -11.91 6.57
C LEU A 214 8.31 -12.79 6.98
N HIS A 215 7.77 -12.59 8.18
CA HIS A 215 6.56 -13.26 8.64
C HIS A 215 5.37 -12.89 7.75
N MET A 216 5.17 -11.60 7.52
CA MET A 216 4.12 -11.09 6.64
C MET A 216 4.32 -11.57 5.19
N ALA A 217 5.55 -11.52 4.66
CA ALA A 217 5.82 -11.99 3.30
C ALA A 217 5.54 -13.49 3.12
N ALA A 218 5.76 -14.31 4.15
CA ALA A 218 5.43 -15.74 4.12
C ALA A 218 3.91 -15.99 4.14
N ASP A 219 3.15 -15.17 4.87
CA ASP A 219 1.69 -15.22 4.90
C ASP A 219 1.07 -14.73 3.59
N GLU A 220 1.64 -13.68 2.98
CA GLU A 220 1.25 -13.18 1.65
C GLU A 220 1.29 -14.29 0.59
N MET A 221 2.34 -15.13 0.58
CA MET A 221 2.48 -16.24 -0.38
C MET A 221 1.37 -17.30 -0.24
N GLN A 222 0.79 -17.45 0.96
CA GLN A 222 -0.24 -18.45 1.24
C GLN A 222 -1.65 -17.88 1.02
N THR A 223 -1.83 -16.59 1.30
CA THR A 223 -3.14 -15.94 1.28
C THR A 223 -3.49 -15.32 -0.07
N ILE A 224 -2.52 -14.71 -0.76
CA ILE A 224 -2.74 -14.00 -2.04
C ILE A 224 -2.54 -14.99 -3.19
N THR A 225 -3.55 -15.81 -3.40
CA THR A 225 -3.59 -16.85 -4.44
C THR A 225 -4.55 -16.44 -5.56
N SER A 226 -5.57 -17.23 -5.88
CA SER A 226 -6.48 -16.96 -7.00
C SER A 226 -7.33 -15.69 -6.82
N ASP A 227 -7.82 -15.15 -7.94
CA ASP A 227 -8.80 -14.04 -7.93
C ASP A 227 -10.07 -14.48 -7.19
N LYS A 228 -10.25 -13.92 -5.98
CA LYS A 228 -11.42 -14.15 -5.13
C LYS A 228 -12.39 -12.97 -5.15
N TRP A 229 -12.06 -11.91 -5.89
CA TRP A 229 -12.78 -10.65 -5.82
C TRP A 229 -14.00 -10.70 -6.73
N SER A 230 -15.16 -10.36 -6.17
CA SER A 230 -16.39 -10.23 -6.92
C SER A 230 -16.35 -9.02 -7.86
N ASP A 231 -17.21 -9.04 -8.87
CA ASP A 231 -17.25 -8.00 -9.91
C ASP A 231 -17.49 -6.61 -9.34
N ASP A 232 -18.32 -6.53 -8.29
CA ASP A 232 -18.50 -5.28 -7.59
C ASP A 232 -17.18 -4.78 -7.02
N VAL A 233 -16.40 -5.62 -6.29
CA VAL A 233 -15.12 -5.23 -5.65
C VAL A 233 -14.12 -4.73 -6.69
N TRP A 234 -14.14 -5.32 -7.88
CA TRP A 234 -13.38 -4.83 -9.04
C TRP A 234 -13.87 -3.50 -9.62
N GLY A 235 -15.01 -2.99 -9.16
CA GLY A 235 -15.61 -1.74 -9.62
C GLY A 235 -16.62 -1.92 -10.75
N MET A 236 -16.90 -3.15 -11.18
CA MET A 236 -17.77 -3.50 -12.32
C MET A 236 -19.25 -3.66 -11.92
N SER A 237 -19.70 -3.01 -10.84
CA SER A 237 -21.08 -3.19 -10.38
C SER A 237 -22.09 -2.39 -11.21
N ASP A 238 -23.20 -3.04 -11.58
CA ASP A 238 -24.40 -2.37 -12.11
C ASP A 238 -25.21 -1.66 -11.01
N VAL A 239 -24.81 -1.79 -9.75
CA VAL A 239 -25.51 -1.22 -8.60
C VAL A 239 -25.27 0.29 -8.51
N LYS A 240 -26.37 1.04 -8.38
CA LYS A 240 -26.39 2.50 -8.24
C LYS A 240 -25.71 2.96 -6.96
N ASP A 241 -24.75 3.86 -7.14
CA ASP A 241 -24.17 4.86 -6.24
C ASP A 241 -23.90 4.55 -4.74
N PRO A 242 -22.69 4.90 -4.23
CA PRO A 242 -21.54 5.43 -4.97
C PRO A 242 -20.75 4.30 -5.64
N VAL A 243 -20.57 4.38 -6.96
CA VAL A 243 -19.68 3.48 -7.70
C VAL A 243 -18.24 3.79 -7.30
N THR A 244 -17.58 2.88 -6.58
CA THR A 244 -16.15 3.02 -6.29
C THR A 244 -15.37 2.86 -7.59
N ARG A 245 -14.72 3.94 -8.03
CA ARG A 245 -13.85 3.93 -9.21
C ARG A 245 -12.48 3.40 -8.81
N LEU A 246 -11.95 2.44 -9.55
CA LEU A 246 -10.64 1.87 -9.27
C LEU A 246 -9.66 2.14 -10.41
N PHE A 247 -8.41 2.39 -10.02
CA PHE A 247 -7.28 2.58 -10.90
C PHE A 247 -6.15 1.65 -10.48
N PHE A 248 -5.65 0.84 -11.43
CA PHE A 248 -4.53 -0.07 -11.21
C PHE A 248 -3.36 0.35 -12.08
N TYR A 249 -2.20 0.51 -11.46
CA TYR A 249 -0.95 0.87 -12.12
C TYR A 249 0.05 -0.26 -11.97
N PHE A 250 0.24 -1.04 -13.03
CA PHE A 250 1.15 -2.18 -13.06
C PHE A 250 2.54 -1.75 -13.55
N GLY A 251 3.59 -2.38 -13.03
CA GLY A 251 4.93 -2.25 -13.59
C GLY A 251 5.16 -3.22 -14.74
N ARG A 252 5.89 -2.77 -15.78
CA ARG A 252 6.51 -3.70 -16.73
C ARG A 252 7.63 -4.46 -16.01
N ASN A 253 7.72 -5.78 -16.21
CA ASN A 253 8.73 -6.64 -15.58
C ASN A 253 8.75 -6.56 -14.03
N ASP A 254 7.60 -6.31 -13.41
CA ASP A 254 7.49 -6.30 -11.95
C ASP A 254 7.75 -7.71 -11.40
N HIS A 255 8.85 -7.90 -10.69
CA HIS A 255 9.23 -9.19 -10.13
C HIS A 255 8.29 -9.73 -9.03
N TRP A 256 7.37 -8.93 -8.48
CA TRP A 256 6.37 -9.36 -7.51
C TRP A 256 4.99 -9.63 -8.13
N VAL A 257 4.83 -9.37 -9.42
CA VAL A 257 3.60 -9.64 -10.16
C VAL A 257 3.95 -10.50 -11.37
N ALA A 258 3.42 -11.73 -11.45
CA ALA A 258 3.63 -12.53 -12.65
C ALA A 258 2.99 -11.82 -13.86
N GLU A 259 3.73 -11.66 -14.96
CA GLU A 259 3.21 -10.95 -16.15
C GLU A 259 1.94 -11.60 -16.69
N GLN A 260 1.89 -12.94 -16.68
CA GLN A 260 0.70 -13.68 -17.06
C GLN A 260 -0.51 -13.31 -16.18
N THR A 261 -0.34 -13.26 -14.85
CA THR A 261 -1.41 -12.87 -13.93
C THR A 261 -1.87 -11.43 -14.19
N ARG A 262 -0.95 -10.49 -14.41
CA ARG A 262 -1.29 -9.11 -14.80
C ARG A 262 -2.13 -9.10 -16.08
N ASP A 263 -1.67 -9.78 -17.12
CA ASP A 263 -2.30 -9.74 -18.44
C ASP A 263 -3.69 -10.38 -18.40
N GLU A 264 -3.86 -11.49 -17.67
CA GLU A 264 -5.16 -12.13 -17.42
C GLU A 264 -6.13 -11.19 -16.68
N ILE A 265 -5.67 -10.48 -15.64
CA ILE A 265 -6.50 -9.51 -14.92
C ILE A 265 -6.91 -8.36 -15.84
N ILE A 266 -5.99 -7.80 -16.62
CA ILE A 266 -6.28 -6.70 -17.55
C ILE A 266 -7.28 -7.14 -18.60
N GLU A 267 -7.13 -8.35 -19.14
CA GLU A 267 -8.05 -8.90 -20.14
C GLU A 267 -9.45 -9.11 -19.59
N LEU A 268 -9.57 -9.72 -18.40
CA LEU A 268 -10.85 -10.05 -17.79
C LEU A 268 -11.57 -8.82 -17.21
N ARG A 269 -10.83 -7.85 -16.68
CA ARG A 269 -11.39 -6.78 -15.84
C ARG A 269 -11.20 -5.39 -16.44
N GLY A 270 -10.07 -5.13 -17.09
CA GLY A 270 -9.68 -3.78 -17.54
C GLY A 270 -10.29 -3.33 -18.88
N ARG A 271 -10.93 -4.23 -19.63
CA ARG A 271 -11.50 -3.95 -20.97
C ARG A 271 -13.00 -3.65 -20.97
N THR A 272 -13.62 -3.59 -19.79
CA THR A 272 -15.05 -3.27 -19.66
C THR A 272 -15.24 -1.77 -19.41
N GLU A 273 -16.28 -1.15 -19.98
CA GLU A 273 -16.55 0.29 -19.78
C GLU A 273 -16.87 0.63 -18.32
N SER A 274 -17.49 -0.30 -17.60
CA SER A 274 -17.78 -0.19 -16.17
C SER A 274 -16.61 -0.64 -15.28
N GLY A 275 -15.53 -1.15 -15.85
CA GLY A 275 -14.42 -1.73 -15.12
C GLY A 275 -13.41 -0.76 -14.53
N PRO A 276 -12.46 -1.30 -13.75
CA PRO A 276 -11.34 -0.54 -13.25
C PRO A 276 -10.45 -0.08 -14.42
N LYS A 277 -9.94 1.14 -14.35
CA LYS A 277 -8.93 1.59 -15.30
C LYS A 277 -7.60 0.93 -14.95
N MET A 278 -6.99 0.23 -15.89
CA MET A 278 -5.70 -0.44 -15.69
C MET A 278 -4.67 0.09 -16.66
N VAL A 279 -3.49 0.45 -16.15
CA VAL A 279 -2.37 0.99 -16.92
C VAL A 279 -1.12 0.20 -16.61
N VAL A 280 -0.29 -0.05 -17.62
CA VAL A 280 1.04 -0.65 -17.47
C VAL A 280 2.09 0.44 -17.69
N CYS A 281 3.02 0.56 -16.75
CA CYS A 281 4.16 1.46 -16.84
C CYS A 281 5.19 0.92 -17.82
N GLU A 282 5.26 1.49 -19.01
CA GLU A 282 6.26 1.12 -20.03
C GLU A 282 7.66 1.71 -19.76
N GLU A 283 7.79 2.63 -18.80
CA GLU A 283 9.07 3.25 -18.43
C GLU A 283 9.95 2.38 -17.52
N GLY A 284 9.48 1.18 -17.16
CA GLY A 284 10.26 0.25 -16.35
C GLY A 284 10.49 0.69 -14.91
N LEU A 285 9.55 1.43 -14.32
CA LEU A 285 9.61 1.76 -12.89
C LEU A 285 9.68 0.48 -12.05
N PRO A 286 10.59 0.42 -11.07
CA PRO A 286 10.71 -0.75 -10.22
C PRO A 286 9.48 -0.89 -9.32
N HIS A 287 9.17 -2.11 -8.89
CA HIS A 287 8.10 -2.38 -7.93
C HIS A 287 8.19 -1.45 -6.71
N ALA A 288 9.37 -1.36 -6.10
CA ALA A 288 9.65 -0.42 -5.01
C ALA A 288 9.93 0.99 -5.56
N PHE A 289 9.01 1.53 -6.35
CA PHE A 289 9.14 2.80 -7.06
C PHE A 289 9.50 3.97 -6.13
N VAL A 290 9.06 3.90 -4.87
CA VAL A 290 9.36 4.87 -3.81
C VAL A 290 10.85 4.99 -3.49
N LEU A 291 11.66 3.97 -3.78
CA LEU A 291 13.10 3.97 -3.55
C LEU A 291 13.90 4.57 -4.71
N SER A 292 13.26 4.75 -5.87
CA SER A 292 13.94 5.20 -7.09
C SER A 292 14.22 6.71 -7.05
N GLU A 293 15.45 7.10 -7.40
CA GLU A 293 15.77 8.50 -7.77
C GLU A 293 15.10 8.90 -9.08
N PHE A 294 14.96 7.93 -10.01
CA PHE A 294 14.26 8.05 -11.30
C PHE A 294 12.75 8.01 -11.15
N PHE A 295 12.24 8.68 -10.13
CA PHE A 295 10.90 9.23 -10.20
C PHE A 295 10.94 10.33 -11.28
N SER A 296 11.03 9.90 -12.54
CA SER A 296 10.72 10.69 -13.71
C SER A 296 9.27 11.09 -13.52
N LEU A 297 9.11 12.28 -12.94
CA LEU A 297 7.85 12.82 -12.47
C LEU A 297 6.79 12.72 -13.57
N PHE A 298 7.15 12.93 -14.84
CA PHE A 298 6.17 13.18 -15.89
C PHE A 298 5.14 12.05 -16.11
N SER A 299 5.55 10.83 -16.45
CA SER A 299 4.59 9.79 -16.85
C SER A 299 3.92 9.09 -15.67
N PHE A 300 4.63 8.95 -14.54
CA PHE A 300 4.02 8.44 -13.31
C PHE A 300 3.07 9.48 -12.70
N GLU A 301 3.42 10.77 -12.73
CA GLU A 301 2.49 11.83 -12.33
C GLU A 301 1.31 11.90 -13.27
N GLU A 302 1.48 11.82 -14.59
CA GLU A 302 0.37 11.83 -15.53
C GLU A 302 -0.55 10.62 -15.31
N ALA A 303 0.01 9.43 -15.11
CA ALA A 303 -0.77 8.24 -14.77
C ALA A 303 -1.52 8.39 -13.44
N LEU A 304 -0.91 9.03 -12.43
CA LEU A 304 -1.57 9.33 -11.17
C LEU A 304 -2.62 10.42 -11.32
N GLU A 305 -2.37 11.50 -12.04
CA GLU A 305 -3.37 12.54 -12.32
C GLU A 305 -4.58 11.93 -13.04
N VAL A 306 -4.33 11.08 -14.03
CA VAL A 306 -5.38 10.32 -14.71
C VAL A 306 -6.09 9.37 -13.74
N GLY A 307 -5.36 8.72 -12.85
CA GLY A 307 -5.92 7.84 -11.81
C GLY A 307 -6.81 8.61 -10.83
N PHE A 308 -6.32 9.71 -10.26
CA PHE A 308 -7.05 10.56 -9.31
C PHE A 308 -8.23 11.27 -9.96
N ALA A 309 -8.10 11.76 -11.19
CA ALA A 309 -9.23 12.29 -11.96
C ALA A 309 -10.28 11.21 -12.21
N ASN A 310 -9.88 9.99 -12.53
CA ASN A 310 -10.79 8.86 -12.73
C ASN A 310 -11.54 8.48 -11.45
N VAL A 311 -10.88 8.56 -10.29
CA VAL A 311 -11.48 8.19 -9.00
C VAL A 311 -12.19 9.33 -8.27
N GLY A 312 -12.47 10.43 -8.97
CA GLY A 312 -13.19 11.58 -8.41
C GLY A 312 -12.39 12.37 -7.37
N GLY A 313 -11.06 12.18 -7.35
CA GLY A 313 -10.11 12.87 -6.48
C GLY A 313 -9.50 14.13 -7.07
N LEU A 314 -9.81 14.49 -8.33
CA LEU A 314 -9.36 15.74 -8.98
C LEU A 314 -10.52 16.47 -9.66
#